data_AF-A0A075A5G0-F1
#
_entry.id   AF-A0A075A5G0-F1
#
_cell.length_a   1.000
_cell.length_b   1.000
_cell.length_c   1.000
_cell.angle_alpha   90.00
_cell.angle_beta   90.00
_cell.angle_gamma   90.00
#
_symmetry.space_group_name_H-M   'P 1'
#
loop_
_entity.id
_entity.type
_entity.pdbx_description
1 polymer ?
#
loop_
_entity_poly.entity_id
_entity_poly.type
_entity_poly.pdbx_seq_one_letter_code
_entity_poly.pdbx_strand_id
1 'polypeptide(L)' 'MERLPGYFVYTDLFDDNMYDHTMQLLMERNLDAKFQEELQDFCTSEEHKLYLKFLDEFHAYCRD' A
#
# COMPACT_ATOMS: atom_id res chain seq x y z
N MET A 1 -7.07 14.89 -4.60
CA MET A 1 -7.28 13.49 -5.03
C MET A 1 -6.99 13.43 -6.52
N GLU A 2 -5.87 12.84 -6.90
CA GLU A 2 -5.61 12.52 -8.31
C GLU A 2 -6.73 11.62 -8.82
N ARG A 3 -7.46 12.09 -9.85
CA ARG A 3 -8.49 11.26 -10.49
C ARG A 3 -7.77 10.22 -11.33
N LEU A 4 -7.80 8.97 -10.90
CA LEU A 4 -7.40 7.84 -11.73
C LEU A 4 -8.23 7.88 -13.02
N PRO A 5 -7.63 7.76 -14.21
CA PRO A 5 -8.38 7.71 -15.45
C PRO A 5 -9.16 6.39 -15.52
N GLY A 6 -10.45 6.43 -15.16
CA GLY A 6 -11.33 5.26 -15.17
C GLY A 6 -12.54 5.42 -14.25
N TYR A 7 -13.54 4.55 -14.44
CA TYR A 7 -14.63 4.43 -13.49
C TYR A 7 -14.12 3.70 -12.24
N PHE A 8 -14.14 4.38 -11.11
CA PHE A 8 -13.77 3.83 -9.81
C PHE A 8 -15.02 3.78 -8.93
N VAL A 9 -15.27 2.63 -8.31
CA VAL A 9 -16.40 2.43 -7.40
C VAL A 9 -15.87 2.19 -6.00
N TYR A 10 -16.35 2.97 -5.06
CA TYR A 10 -16.06 2.76 -3.65
C TYR A 10 -16.81 1.52 -3.14
N THR A 11 -16.17 0.77 -2.26
CA THR A 11 -16.72 -0.50 -1.75
C THR A 11 -17.92 -0.29 -0.82
N ASP A 12 -18.17 0.94 -0.34
CA ASP A 12 -19.38 1.32 0.42
C ASP A 12 -20.64 1.35 -0.45
N LEU A 13 -20.50 1.36 -1.78
CA LEU A 13 -21.60 1.25 -2.74
C LEU A 13 -21.90 -0.21 -3.12
N PHE A 14 -21.11 -1.18 -2.64
CA PHE A 14 -21.37 -2.59 -2.89
C PHE A 14 -22.51 -3.08 -2.00
N ASP A 15 -23.34 -3.99 -2.51
CA ASP A 15 -24.18 -4.80 -1.62
C ASP A 15 -23.32 -5.80 -0.84
N ASP A 16 -23.86 -6.30 0.28
CA ASP A 16 -23.14 -7.20 1.19
C ASP A 16 -22.59 -8.45 0.47
N ASN A 17 -23.33 -9.00 -0.49
CA ASN A 17 -22.92 -10.20 -1.23
C ASN A 17 -21.75 -9.92 -2.18
N MET A 18 -21.78 -8.78 -2.87
CA MET A 18 -20.68 -8.35 -3.73
C MET A 18 -19.42 -8.03 -2.93
N TYR A 19 -19.58 -7.42 -1.76
CA TYR A 19 -18.47 -7.17 -0.83
C TYR A 19 -17.84 -8.49 -0.36
N ASP A 20 -18.65 -9.40 0.18
CA ASP A 20 -18.19 -10.70 0.69
C ASP A 20 -17.50 -11.53 -0.40
N HIS A 21 -18.08 -11.58 -1.60
CA HIS A 21 -17.48 -12.31 -2.71
C HIS A 21 -16.14 -11.70 -3.15
N THR A 22 -16.05 -10.38 -3.18
CA THR A 22 -14.79 -9.69 -3.50
C THR A 22 -13.72 -9.99 -2.44
N MET A 23 -14.08 -9.95 -1.16
CA MET A 23 -13.18 -10.31 -0.08
C MET A 23 -12.74 -11.78 -0.14
N GLN A 24 -13.65 -12.70 -0.47
CA GLN A 24 -13.30 -14.11 -0.68
C GLN A 24 -12.30 -14.28 -1.83
N LEU A 25 -12.49 -13.59 -2.95
CA LEU A 25 -11.56 -13.63 -4.08
C LEU A 25 -10.15 -13.15 -3.71
N LEU A 26 -10.04 -12.17 -2.80
CA LEU A 26 -8.76 -11.71 -2.27
C LEU A 26 -8.12 -12.77 -1.36
N MET A 27 -8.90 -13.36 -0.46
CA MET A 27 -8.42 -14.44 0.42
C MET A 27 -7.94 -15.66 -0.37
N GLU A 28 -8.66 -16.08 -1.42
CA GLU A 28 -8.26 -17.17 -2.32
C GLU A 28 -6.92 -16.90 -3.03
N ARG A 29 -6.53 -15.63 -3.15
CA ARG A 29 -5.24 -15.19 -3.70
C ARG A 29 -4.17 -14.99 -2.63
N ASN A 30 -4.44 -15.38 -1.38
CA ASN A 30 -3.60 -15.18 -0.20
C ASN A 30 -3.39 -13.70 0.16
N LEU A 31 -4.33 -12.82 -0.20
CA LEU A 31 -4.37 -11.44 0.27
C LEU A 31 -5.18 -11.39 1.57
N ASP A 32 -4.64 -12.01 2.60
CA ASP A 32 -5.26 -12.13 3.92
C ASP A 32 -4.62 -11.18 4.95
N ALA A 33 -5.05 -11.29 6.21
CA ALA A 33 -4.52 -10.46 7.29
C ALA A 33 -3.01 -10.66 7.52
N LYS A 34 -2.46 -11.85 7.25
CA LYS A 34 -1.03 -12.12 7.37
C LYS A 34 -0.24 -11.39 6.29
N PHE A 35 -0.75 -11.41 5.05
CA PHE A 35 -0.16 -10.62 3.97
C PHE A 35 -0.17 -9.12 4.30
N GLN A 36 -1.23 -8.61 4.92
CA GLN A 36 -1.29 -7.22 5.37
C GLN A 36 -0.17 -6.89 6.38
N GLU A 37 0.04 -7.75 7.38
CA GLU A 37 1.13 -7.58 8.36
C GLU A 37 2.50 -7.59 7.69
N GLU A 38 2.76 -8.56 6.80
CA GLU A 38 4.02 -8.66 6.06
C GLU A 38 4.27 -7.44 5.17
N LEU A 39 3.23 -6.93 4.51
CA LEU A 39 3.31 -5.74 3.68
C LEU A 39 3.61 -4.49 4.51
N GLN A 40 2.99 -4.35 5.69
CA GLN A 40 3.24 -3.24 6.59
C GLN A 40 4.70 -3.23 7.09
N ASP A 41 5.23 -4.38 7.48
CA ASP A 41 6.61 -4.52 7.92
C ASP A 41 7.59 -4.19 6.78
N PHE A 42 7.32 -4.70 5.58
CA PHE A 42 8.12 -4.40 4.40
C PHE A 42 8.14 -2.90 4.08
N CYS A 43 6.99 -2.25 4.04
CA CYS A 43 6.89 -0.82 3.73
C CYS A 43 7.62 0.02 4.79
N THR A 44 7.52 -0.34 6.07
CA THR A 44 8.22 0.33 7.16
C THR A 44 9.74 0.22 7.01
N SER A 45 10.22 -0.97 6.65
CA SER A 45 11.65 -1.23 6.42
C SER A 45 12.20 -0.46 5.21
N GLU A 46 11.48 -0.48 4.08
CA GLU A 46 11.91 0.25 2.88
C GLU A 46 11.85 1.76 3.07
N GLU A 47 10.84 2.29 3.76
CA GLU A 47 10.75 3.72 4.08
C GLU A 47 11.94 4.17 4.93
N HIS A 48 12.30 3.38 5.96
CA HIS A 48 13.45 3.68 6.80
C HIS A 48 14.77 3.71 5.99
N LYS A 49 14.94 2.74 5.09
CA LYS A 49 16.12 2.66 4.21
C LYS A 49 16.18 3.85 3.23
N LEU A 50 15.06 4.22 2.62
CA LEU A 50 14.98 5.38 1.73
C LEU A 50 15.25 6.67 2.48
N TYR A 51 14.74 6.82 3.70
CA TYR A 51 14.98 7.98 4.54
C TYR A 51 16.46 8.15 4.88
N LEU A 52 17.15 7.08 5.29
CA LEU A 52 18.60 7.14 5.56
C LEU A 52 19.39 7.54 4.32
N LYS A 53 19.08 6.92 3.17
CA LYS A 53 19.72 7.26 1.90
C LYS A 53 19.51 8.73 1.54
N PHE A 54 18.29 9.24 1.72
CA PHE A 54 17.98 10.64 1.49
C PHE A 54 18.79 11.57 2.41
N LEU A 55 18.93 11.23 3.69
CA LEU A 55 19.75 12.02 4.61
C LEU A 55 21.23 12.03 4.22
N ASP A 56 21.78 10.88 3.79
CA ASP A 56 23.17 10.80 3.33
C ASP A 56 23.40 11.69 2.10
N GLU A 57 22.49 11.62 1.12
CA GLU A 57 22.52 12.46 -0.08
C GLU A 57 22.35 13.95 0.27
N PHE A 58 21.46 14.28 1.20
CA PHE A 58 21.23 15.65 1.65
C PHE A 58 22.45 16.22 2.40
N HIS A 59 23.07 15.42 3.27
CA HIS A 59 24.28 15.83 3.97
C HIS A 59 25.47 16.02 3.04
N ALA A 60 25.60 15.19 1.99
CA ALA A 60 26.59 15.41 0.94
C ALA A 60 26.32 16.71 0.18
N TYR A 61 25.06 16.94 -0.23
CA TYR A 61 24.66 18.16 -0.93
C TYR A 61 24.95 19.44 -0.13
N CYS A 62 24.76 19.43 1.20
CA CYS A 62 25.04 20.60 2.04
C CYS A 62 26.53 20.83 2.35
N ARG A 63 27.42 19.88 2.03
CA ARG A 63 28.88 20.03 2.25
C ARG A 63 29.59 20.66 1.06
N ASP A 64 29.00 20.59 -0.13
CA ASP A 64 29.42 21.30 -1.35
C ASP A 64 28.80 22.71 -1.41
#